data_AF-A0A0K1RAU6-F1
#
_entry.id   AF-A0A0K1RAU6-F1
#
_cell.length_a   1.000
_cell.length_b   1.000
_cell.length_c   1.000
_cell.angle_alpha   90.00
_cell.angle_beta   90.00
_cell.angle_gamma   90.00
#
_symmetry.space_group_name_H-M   'P 1'
#
loop_
_entity.id
_entity.type
_entity.pdbx_description
1 polymer ?
#
loop_
_entity_poly.entity_id
_entity_poly.type
_entity_poly.pdbx_seq_one_letter_code
_entity_poly.pdbx_strand_id
1 'polypeptide(L)'
;MTLSPTAFGLGPLPGTDLVQAADVVLSESPLPHIPQLPDRGIGSDLIGRTAALLEIPVAPGPRGWRVAARKRGLADQMARDLDLLEELWHGKVDVVKVQVVGPLTLASLVEMPNGHRMITDPGAFRDLTEALLHACEEHRADVEQRFGATVLQLDEPQLPAVIAGSLKGTTDFDTIRAIPEPEETLQRFGEHLLNTPALVEMPWITVDPRGAEKDALARLLDSGTRIAIPTMQPRELFNLFDELQIDPAETQIDVYASPAETLVGTAKNYFAAREMHEELTVEL
;
A
#
# COMPACT_ATOMS: atom_id res chain seq x y z
N MET A 1 -9.96 10.49 9.69
CA MET A 1 -9.25 11.61 10.35
C MET A 1 -8.43 12.23 9.25
N THR A 2 -8.73 13.46 8.84
CA THR A 2 -8.00 14.08 7.73
C THR A 2 -6.58 14.45 8.19
N LEU A 3 -5.61 13.60 7.86
CA LEU A 3 -4.20 13.85 8.09
C LEU A 3 -3.76 15.05 7.22
N SER A 4 -2.94 15.96 7.73
CA SER A 4 -2.29 16.96 6.85
C SER A 4 -1.34 16.26 5.86
N PRO A 5 -0.99 16.90 4.73
CA PRO A 5 0.10 16.42 3.88
C PRO A 5 1.36 16.10 4.68
N THR A 6 2.05 15.03 4.33
CA THR A 6 3.23 14.54 5.07
C THR A 6 4.19 13.74 4.18
N ALA A 7 5.29 13.26 4.76
CA ALA A 7 6.17 12.28 4.12
C ALA A 7 6.08 10.91 4.81
N PHE A 8 6.23 9.83 4.03
CA PHE A 8 6.12 8.47 4.55
C PHE A 8 6.86 7.42 3.70
N GLY A 9 7.17 6.28 4.32
CA GLY A 9 7.61 5.08 3.61
C GLY A 9 6.45 4.21 3.10
N LEU A 10 6.63 3.51 1.97
CA LEU A 10 5.59 2.65 1.38
C LEU A 10 5.34 1.33 2.14
N GLY A 11 6.19 0.93 3.09
CA GLY A 11 6.01 -0.31 3.86
C GLY A 11 7.19 -1.28 3.82
N PRO A 12 7.68 -1.70 2.62
CA PRO A 12 8.78 -2.65 2.50
C PRO A 12 10.15 -2.10 2.96
N LEU A 13 10.87 -2.88 3.76
CA LEU A 13 12.27 -2.65 4.13
C LEU A 13 13.12 -3.92 3.85
N PRO A 14 14.41 -3.75 3.51
CA PRO A 14 15.33 -4.86 3.30
C PRO A 14 15.77 -5.51 4.61
N GLY A 15 16.16 -6.78 4.55
CA GLY A 15 16.65 -7.55 5.68
C GLY A 15 15.54 -8.20 6.52
N THR A 16 15.94 -8.77 7.65
CA THR A 16 15.08 -9.63 8.48
C THR A 16 14.93 -9.19 9.92
N ASP A 17 15.63 -8.12 10.33
CA ASP A 17 15.62 -7.61 11.70
C ASP A 17 14.54 -6.53 11.88
N LEU A 18 13.49 -6.84 12.64
CA LEU A 18 12.39 -5.91 12.90
C LEU A 18 12.80 -4.80 13.87
N VAL A 19 13.74 -5.03 14.78
CA VAL A 19 14.18 -4.00 15.72
C VAL A 19 14.89 -2.89 14.95
N GLN A 20 15.83 -3.25 14.07
CA GLN A 20 16.52 -2.27 13.22
C GLN A 20 15.56 -1.56 12.25
N ALA A 21 14.63 -2.31 11.65
CA ALA A 21 13.64 -1.73 10.75
C ALA A 21 12.71 -0.74 11.48
N ALA A 22 12.26 -1.09 12.68
CA ALA A 22 11.42 -0.24 13.51
C ALA A 22 12.13 1.03 13.98
N ASP A 23 13.43 0.95 14.29
CA ASP A 23 14.26 2.10 14.66
C ASP A 23 14.41 3.08 13.49
N VAL A 24 14.68 2.59 12.28
CA VAL A 24 14.74 3.42 11.06
C VAL A 24 13.41 4.09 10.78
N VAL A 25 12.30 3.34 10.82
CA VAL A 25 10.97 3.91 10.56
C VAL A 25 10.62 4.99 11.57
N LEU A 26 10.82 4.73 12.87
CA LEU A 26 10.50 5.67 13.92
C LEU A 26 11.37 6.93 13.86
N SER A 27 12.65 6.80 13.49
CA SER A 27 13.60 7.92 13.51
C SER A 27 13.49 8.83 12.29
N GLU A 28 13.13 8.27 11.12
CA GLU A 28 13.24 8.99 9.85
C GLU A 28 11.89 9.30 9.17
N SER A 29 10.81 8.58 9.48
CA SER A 29 9.50 8.77 8.82
C SER A 29 8.59 9.69 9.66
N PRO A 30 8.15 10.85 9.13
CA PRO A 30 7.18 11.71 9.81
C PRO A 30 5.84 11.02 10.11
N LEU A 31 5.45 10.07 9.26
CA LEU A 31 4.35 9.14 9.50
C LEU A 31 4.94 7.73 9.64
N PRO A 32 5.24 7.26 10.87
CA PRO A 32 5.72 5.90 11.11
C PRO A 32 4.73 4.86 10.58
N HIS A 33 5.25 3.75 10.07
CA HIS A 33 4.43 2.68 9.52
C HIS A 33 4.91 1.31 10.00
N ILE A 34 4.01 0.32 10.04
CA ILE A 34 4.42 -1.05 10.40
C ILE A 34 5.49 -1.53 9.40
N PRO A 35 6.71 -1.94 9.81
CA PRO A 35 7.71 -2.41 8.86
C PRO A 35 7.27 -3.73 8.20
N GLN A 36 7.36 -3.81 6.87
CA GLN A 36 7.22 -5.07 6.13
C GLN A 36 8.62 -5.60 5.78
N LEU A 37 8.92 -6.84 6.16
CA LEU A 37 10.22 -7.48 5.93
C LEU A 37 10.09 -8.75 5.07
N PRO A 38 9.93 -8.62 3.74
CA PRO A 38 9.75 -9.75 2.84
C PRO A 38 10.88 -10.79 2.90
N ASP A 39 12.11 -10.38 3.22
CA ASP A 39 13.28 -11.27 3.29
C ASP A 39 13.20 -12.31 4.42
N ARG A 40 12.23 -12.17 5.35
CA ARG A 40 11.91 -13.20 6.35
C ARG A 40 11.25 -14.44 5.73
N GLY A 41 10.91 -14.37 4.45
CA GLY A 41 10.40 -15.48 3.66
C GLY A 41 8.88 -15.54 3.61
N ILE A 42 8.39 -16.71 3.23
CA ILE A 42 6.97 -16.97 2.95
C ILE A 42 6.11 -16.56 4.13
N GLY A 43 5.09 -15.73 3.88
CA GLY A 43 4.21 -15.20 4.92
C GLY A 43 4.60 -13.81 5.41
N SER A 44 5.86 -13.40 5.19
CA SER A 44 6.31 -12.03 5.42
C SER A 44 6.31 -11.19 4.14
N ASP A 45 6.12 -11.83 2.99
CA ASP A 45 5.85 -11.15 1.72
C ASP A 45 4.49 -10.44 1.73
N LEU A 46 4.31 -9.58 0.73
CA LEU A 46 3.16 -8.70 0.54
C LEU A 46 1.82 -9.45 0.67
N ILE A 47 1.67 -10.58 -0.02
CA ILE A 47 0.43 -11.37 -0.01
C ILE A 47 0.30 -12.13 1.30
N GLY A 48 1.38 -12.78 1.74
CA GLY A 48 1.36 -13.63 2.93
C GLY A 48 0.96 -12.90 4.21
N ARG A 49 1.42 -11.66 4.41
CA ARG A 49 1.05 -10.85 5.57
C ARG A 49 -0.43 -10.49 5.56
N THR A 50 -0.96 -10.07 4.42
CA THR A 50 -2.38 -9.73 4.27
C THR A 50 -3.26 -10.98 4.41
N ALA A 51 -2.84 -12.09 3.81
CA ALA A 51 -3.51 -13.38 3.88
C ALA A 51 -3.57 -13.96 5.32
N ALA A 52 -2.63 -13.59 6.18
CA ALA A 52 -2.65 -13.95 7.59
C ALA A 52 -3.82 -13.31 8.34
N LEU A 53 -4.25 -12.11 7.92
CA LEU A 53 -5.34 -11.34 8.54
C LEU A 53 -6.71 -11.91 8.14
N LEU A 54 -6.92 -12.21 6.86
CA LEU A 54 -8.20 -12.67 6.31
C LEU A 54 -8.82 -13.85 7.05
N GLU A 55 -10.12 -13.85 7.34
CA GLU A 55 -10.78 -15.06 7.88
C GLU A 55 -10.73 -16.25 6.91
N ILE A 56 -10.75 -15.98 5.60
CA ILE A 56 -10.60 -16.99 4.54
C ILE A 56 -9.23 -17.65 4.70
N PRO A 57 -9.15 -18.98 4.85
CA PRO A 57 -7.85 -19.62 5.01
C PRO A 57 -7.11 -19.62 3.67
N VAL A 58 -6.06 -18.81 3.58
CA VAL A 58 -5.14 -18.76 2.44
C VAL A 58 -3.78 -19.32 2.87
N ALA A 59 -3.16 -20.13 2.01
CA ALA A 59 -1.86 -20.72 2.28
C ALA A 59 -0.99 -20.80 1.02
N PRO A 60 0.34 -20.93 1.18
CA PRO A 60 1.25 -21.16 0.06
C PRO A 60 0.92 -22.47 -0.66
N GLY A 61 0.99 -22.43 -1.99
CA GLY A 61 0.83 -23.56 -2.91
C GLY A 61 1.94 -23.57 -3.98
N PRO A 62 1.92 -24.56 -4.90
CA PRO A 62 2.98 -24.74 -5.89
C PRO A 62 3.14 -23.58 -6.88
N ARG A 63 2.05 -22.84 -7.15
CA ARG A 63 2.00 -21.76 -8.16
C ARG A 63 1.88 -20.36 -7.55
N GLY A 64 1.81 -20.25 -6.23
CA GLY A 64 1.54 -19.00 -5.52
C GLY A 64 0.65 -19.24 -4.30
N TRP A 65 -0.26 -18.30 -4.06
CA TRP A 65 -1.18 -18.33 -2.93
C TRP A 65 -2.51 -18.98 -3.33
N ARG A 66 -3.12 -19.75 -2.42
CA ARG A 66 -4.40 -20.42 -2.70
C ARG A 66 -5.28 -20.54 -1.46
N VAL A 67 -6.58 -20.61 -1.68
CA VAL A 67 -7.54 -21.02 -0.66
C VAL A 67 -7.21 -22.44 -0.19
N ALA A 68 -7.24 -22.62 1.13
CA ALA A 68 -6.85 -23.84 1.81
C ALA A 68 -7.86 -24.20 2.90
N ALA A 69 -7.75 -25.40 3.45
CA ALA A 69 -8.59 -25.84 4.57
C ALA A 69 -8.22 -25.17 5.92
N ARG A 70 -7.00 -24.62 6.03
CA ARG A 70 -6.50 -23.94 7.24
C ARG A 70 -5.36 -22.99 6.90
N LYS A 71 -5.22 -21.89 7.66
CA LYS A 71 -4.03 -21.03 7.66
C LYS A 71 -2.85 -21.86 8.20
N ARG A 72 -1.72 -21.93 7.48
CA ARG A 72 -0.54 -22.70 7.93
C ARG A 72 0.60 -21.76 8.29
N GLY A 73 0.85 -21.55 9.59
CA GLY A 73 2.06 -20.87 10.08
C GLY A 73 2.14 -19.36 9.80
N LEU A 74 1.01 -18.72 9.47
CA LEU A 74 0.94 -17.30 9.09
C LEU A 74 0.29 -16.43 10.16
N ALA A 75 -0.68 -16.96 10.89
CA ALA A 75 -1.58 -16.17 11.74
C ALA A 75 -0.85 -15.40 12.85
N ASP A 76 0.15 -16.02 13.47
CA ASP A 76 0.75 -15.45 14.68
C ASP A 76 1.89 -14.45 14.40
N GLN A 77 2.36 -14.33 13.15
CA GLN A 77 3.52 -13.48 12.84
C GLN A 77 3.19 -11.99 13.03
N MET A 78 2.01 -11.55 12.57
CA MET A 78 1.60 -10.15 12.72
C MET A 78 1.46 -9.77 14.18
N ALA A 79 0.76 -10.59 14.98
CA ALA A 79 0.60 -10.34 16.41
C ALA A 79 1.95 -10.20 17.13
N ARG A 80 2.89 -11.12 16.88
CA ARG A 80 4.25 -11.04 17.44
C ARG A 80 5.03 -9.81 16.98
N ASP A 81 4.90 -9.44 15.71
CA ASP A 81 5.54 -8.23 15.18
C ASP A 81 4.95 -6.98 15.87
N LEU A 82 3.63 -6.91 16.07
CA LEU A 82 2.97 -5.79 16.76
C LEU A 82 3.33 -5.73 18.25
N ASP A 83 3.40 -6.86 18.95
CA ASP A 83 3.83 -6.92 20.35
C ASP A 83 5.25 -6.34 20.53
N LEU A 84 6.17 -6.69 19.62
CA LEU A 84 7.53 -6.15 19.65
C LEU A 84 7.56 -4.65 19.31
N LEU A 85 6.78 -4.21 18.33
CA LEU A 85 6.69 -2.79 17.98
C LEU A 85 6.11 -1.96 19.11
N GLU A 86 5.13 -2.48 19.85
CA GLU A 86 4.53 -1.82 21.01
C GLU A 86 5.58 -1.55 22.10
N GLU A 87 6.46 -2.52 22.37
CA GLU A 87 7.59 -2.33 23.29
C GLU A 87 8.55 -1.24 22.79
N LEU A 88 8.91 -1.25 21.50
CA LEU A 88 9.89 -0.32 20.92
C LEU A 88 9.38 1.12 20.80
N TRP A 89 8.09 1.28 20.48
CA TRP A 89 7.47 2.57 20.16
C TRP A 89 6.64 3.16 21.30
N HIS A 90 6.61 2.51 22.47
CA HIS A 90 5.81 2.93 23.61
C HIS A 90 5.91 4.44 23.90
N GLY A 91 4.79 5.16 23.73
CA GLY A 91 4.68 6.60 23.98
C GLY A 91 5.45 7.50 23.01
N LYS A 92 5.85 6.99 21.83
CA LYS A 92 6.62 7.73 20.82
C LYS A 92 5.86 8.02 19.53
N VAL A 93 4.70 7.40 19.35
CA VAL A 93 3.85 7.55 18.17
C VAL A 93 2.40 7.75 18.61
N ASP A 94 1.70 8.63 17.90
CA ASP A 94 0.27 8.89 18.10
C ASP A 94 -0.55 8.56 16.83
N VAL A 95 0.13 8.38 15.70
CA VAL A 95 -0.43 7.99 14.41
C VAL A 95 0.50 6.99 13.72
N VAL A 96 -0.04 5.87 13.26
CA VAL A 96 0.72 4.84 12.52
C VAL A 96 0.04 4.49 11.20
N LYS A 97 0.82 4.45 10.12
CA LYS A 97 0.33 3.91 8.84
C LYS A 97 0.41 2.38 8.84
N VAL A 98 -0.69 1.76 8.46
CA VAL A 98 -0.80 0.32 8.20
C VAL A 98 -0.99 0.12 6.71
N GLN A 99 -0.45 -0.97 6.17
CA GLN A 99 -0.60 -1.29 4.76
C GLN A 99 -0.95 -2.76 4.55
N VAL A 100 -1.89 -2.98 3.65
CA VAL A 100 -2.39 -4.30 3.25
C VAL A 100 -2.55 -4.33 1.73
N VAL A 101 -2.56 -5.53 1.17
CA VAL A 101 -2.83 -5.70 -0.26
C VAL A 101 -4.31 -5.46 -0.52
N GLY A 102 -4.59 -4.68 -1.56
CA GLY A 102 -5.94 -4.39 -1.99
C GLY A 102 -6.66 -5.60 -2.59
N PRO A 103 -8.00 -5.52 -2.68
CA PRO A 103 -8.86 -6.63 -3.09
C PRO A 103 -8.56 -7.12 -4.52
N LEU A 104 -8.20 -6.25 -5.46
CA LEU A 104 -8.03 -6.63 -6.87
C LEU A 104 -6.73 -7.42 -7.04
N THR A 105 -5.66 -6.95 -6.42
CA THR A 105 -4.38 -7.65 -6.40
C THR A 105 -4.51 -8.98 -5.69
N LEU A 106 -5.12 -9.05 -4.50
CA LEU A 106 -5.36 -10.33 -3.80
C LEU A 106 -6.15 -11.31 -4.67
N ALA A 107 -7.29 -10.87 -5.22
CA ALA A 107 -8.15 -11.72 -6.03
C ALA A 107 -7.45 -12.21 -7.31
N SER A 108 -6.55 -11.39 -7.86
CA SER A 108 -5.78 -11.73 -9.05
C SER A 108 -4.66 -12.74 -8.79
N LEU A 109 -4.25 -12.94 -7.53
CA LEU A 109 -3.10 -13.77 -7.17
C LEU A 109 -3.47 -15.00 -6.32
N VAL A 110 -4.63 -15.00 -5.67
CA VAL A 110 -5.10 -16.14 -4.86
C VAL A 110 -5.89 -17.12 -5.75
N GLU A 111 -5.43 -18.36 -5.80
CA GLU A 111 -6.09 -19.48 -6.50
C GLU A 111 -7.19 -20.12 -5.64
N MET A 112 -8.31 -20.44 -6.25
CA MET A 112 -9.36 -21.29 -5.70
C MET A 112 -8.98 -22.78 -5.81
N PRO A 113 -9.70 -23.70 -5.14
CA PRO A 113 -9.38 -25.15 -5.20
C PRO A 113 -9.40 -25.75 -6.60
N ASN A 114 -10.12 -25.14 -7.55
CA ASN A 114 -10.18 -25.56 -8.96
C ASN A 114 -9.00 -25.01 -9.80
N GLY A 115 -8.08 -24.24 -9.22
CA GLY A 115 -6.90 -23.67 -9.87
C GLY A 115 -7.12 -22.29 -10.52
N HIS A 116 -8.37 -21.83 -10.67
CA HIS A 116 -8.65 -20.49 -11.18
C HIS A 116 -8.41 -19.43 -10.09
N ARG A 117 -8.06 -18.21 -10.49
CA ARG A 117 -7.88 -17.07 -9.56
C ARG A 117 -9.24 -16.55 -9.06
N MET A 118 -9.33 -16.10 -7.82
CA MET A 118 -10.59 -15.63 -7.21
C MET A 118 -11.25 -14.49 -8.00
N ILE A 119 -10.46 -13.63 -8.68
CA ILE A 119 -10.97 -12.55 -9.53
C ILE A 119 -11.84 -13.04 -10.71
N THR A 120 -11.76 -14.33 -11.05
CA THR A 120 -12.54 -14.91 -12.16
C THR A 120 -13.97 -15.29 -11.77
N ASP A 121 -14.26 -15.40 -10.48
CA ASP A 121 -15.58 -15.71 -9.93
C ASP A 121 -16.12 -14.51 -9.14
N PRO A 122 -17.21 -13.85 -9.58
CA PRO A 122 -17.75 -12.68 -8.90
C PRO A 122 -18.19 -12.94 -7.45
N GLY A 123 -18.62 -14.17 -7.13
CA GLY A 123 -18.98 -14.56 -5.77
C GLY A 123 -17.73 -14.66 -4.89
N ALA A 124 -16.71 -15.37 -5.36
CA ALA A 124 -15.44 -15.48 -4.64
C ALA A 124 -14.75 -14.13 -4.45
N PHE A 125 -14.79 -13.26 -5.46
CA PHE A 125 -14.25 -11.91 -5.39
C PHE A 125 -14.99 -11.04 -4.37
N ARG A 126 -16.33 -11.13 -4.33
CA ARG A 126 -17.14 -10.45 -3.31
C ARG A 126 -16.78 -10.94 -1.91
N ASP A 127 -16.79 -12.26 -1.70
CA ASP A 127 -16.50 -12.86 -0.39
C ASP A 127 -15.08 -12.49 0.10
N LEU A 128 -14.10 -12.47 -0.80
CA LEU A 128 -12.74 -12.00 -0.49
C LEU A 128 -12.73 -10.52 -0.09
N THR A 129 -13.48 -9.68 -0.78
CA THR A 129 -13.55 -8.25 -0.50
C THR A 129 -14.19 -8.00 0.86
N GLU A 130 -15.28 -8.70 1.21
CA GLU A 130 -15.88 -8.63 2.56
C GLU A 130 -14.91 -9.07 3.64
N ALA A 131 -14.22 -10.20 3.42
CA ALA A 131 -13.25 -10.71 4.38
C ALA A 131 -12.06 -9.75 4.56
N LEU A 132 -11.62 -9.07 3.49
CA LEU A 132 -10.56 -8.06 3.58
C LEU A 132 -11.03 -6.81 4.31
N LEU A 133 -12.26 -6.33 4.07
CA LEU A 133 -12.82 -5.19 4.80
C LEU A 133 -12.81 -5.46 6.30
N HIS A 134 -13.35 -6.62 6.71
CA HIS A 134 -13.36 -7.00 8.12
C HIS A 134 -11.94 -7.12 8.69
N ALA A 135 -11.02 -7.75 7.96
CA ALA A 135 -9.63 -7.88 8.39
C ALA A 135 -8.93 -6.51 8.54
N CYS A 136 -9.22 -5.54 7.66
CA CYS A 136 -8.72 -4.17 7.78
C CYS A 136 -9.25 -3.47 9.03
N GLU A 137 -10.55 -3.61 9.32
CA GLU A 137 -11.18 -3.03 10.52
C GLU A 137 -10.55 -3.58 11.80
N GLU A 138 -10.43 -4.92 11.91
CA GLU A 138 -9.82 -5.57 13.06
C GLU A 138 -8.34 -5.21 13.22
N HIS A 139 -7.58 -5.25 12.12
CA HIS A 139 -6.16 -4.92 12.16
C HIS A 139 -5.92 -3.46 12.56
N ARG A 140 -6.70 -2.53 12.02
CA ARG A 140 -6.64 -1.13 12.42
C ARG A 140 -7.00 -0.95 13.88
N ALA A 141 -8.06 -1.61 14.37
CA ALA A 141 -8.45 -1.51 15.77
C ALA A 141 -7.36 -2.02 16.73
N ASP A 142 -6.68 -3.13 16.41
CA ASP A 142 -5.55 -3.66 17.20
C ASP A 142 -4.37 -2.68 17.20
N VAL A 143 -3.98 -2.16 16.03
CA VAL A 143 -2.92 -1.15 15.92
C VAL A 143 -3.32 0.14 16.66
N GLU A 144 -4.58 0.54 16.60
CA GLU A 144 -5.07 1.76 17.25
C GLU A 144 -5.03 1.67 18.78
N GLN A 145 -5.33 0.49 19.32
CA GLN A 145 -5.21 0.24 20.77
C GLN A 145 -3.77 0.34 21.27
N ARG A 146 -2.80 0.03 20.42
CA ARG A 146 -1.36 -0.02 20.78
C ARG A 146 -0.64 1.30 20.54
N PHE A 147 -0.98 2.01 19.45
CA PHE A 147 -0.16 3.10 18.93
C PHE A 147 -0.91 4.42 18.66
N GLY A 148 -2.23 4.48 18.87
CA GLY A 148 -3.04 5.65 18.49
C GLY A 148 -3.57 5.55 17.05
N ALA A 149 -4.01 6.66 16.46
CA ALA A 149 -4.81 6.63 15.23
C ALA A 149 -4.09 5.93 14.05
N THR A 150 -4.86 5.32 13.14
CA THR A 150 -4.26 4.68 11.95
C THR A 150 -4.56 5.39 10.63
N VAL A 151 -3.63 5.24 9.69
CA VAL A 151 -3.79 5.56 8.27
C VAL A 151 -3.68 4.26 7.47
N LEU A 152 -4.66 3.95 6.63
CA LEU A 152 -4.63 2.75 5.80
C LEU A 152 -4.03 3.06 4.44
N GLN A 153 -3.12 2.20 3.99
CA GLN A 153 -2.67 2.13 2.61
C GLN A 153 -3.11 0.79 2.00
N LEU A 154 -3.72 0.84 0.82
CA LEU A 154 -4.01 -0.34 0.00
C LEU A 154 -2.97 -0.47 -1.10
N ASP A 155 -2.27 -1.59 -1.12
CA ASP A 155 -1.28 -1.91 -2.15
C ASP A 155 -1.95 -2.67 -3.30
N GLU A 156 -2.01 -2.04 -4.48
CA GLU A 156 -2.67 -2.55 -5.67
C GLU A 156 -1.71 -2.66 -6.89
N PRO A 157 -0.56 -3.36 -6.79
CA PRO A 157 0.42 -3.44 -7.86
C PRO A 157 -0.07 -4.17 -9.12
N GLN A 158 -1.11 -5.01 -9.04
CA GLN A 158 -1.69 -5.69 -10.20
C GLN A 158 -2.82 -4.91 -10.86
N LEU A 159 -3.24 -3.77 -10.30
CA LEU A 159 -4.37 -3.00 -10.80
C LEU A 159 -4.27 -2.61 -12.28
N PRO A 160 -3.10 -2.16 -12.81
CA PRO A 160 -2.98 -1.89 -14.25
C PRO A 160 -3.34 -3.12 -15.11
N ALA A 161 -2.90 -4.32 -14.71
CA ALA A 161 -3.17 -5.55 -15.45
C ALA A 161 -4.63 -6.01 -15.32
N VAL A 162 -5.25 -5.75 -14.16
CA VAL A 162 -6.67 -6.01 -13.91
C VAL A 162 -7.56 -5.13 -14.78
N ILE A 163 -7.29 -3.82 -14.80
CA ILE A 163 -8.04 -2.84 -15.62
C ILE A 163 -7.88 -3.16 -17.11
N ALA A 164 -6.66 -3.49 -17.54
CA ALA A 164 -6.38 -3.80 -18.94
C ALA A 164 -6.86 -5.21 -19.39
N GLY A 165 -7.27 -6.09 -18.46
CA GLY A 165 -7.57 -7.49 -18.77
C GLY A 165 -6.37 -8.27 -19.31
N SER A 166 -5.16 -7.89 -18.91
CA SER A 166 -3.89 -8.48 -19.39
C SER A 166 -3.33 -9.55 -18.45
N LEU A 167 -4.04 -9.86 -17.37
CA LEU A 167 -3.71 -10.96 -16.47
C LEU A 167 -3.78 -12.30 -17.22
N LYS A 168 -2.70 -13.07 -17.14
CA LYS A 168 -2.65 -14.45 -17.64
C LYS A 168 -3.53 -15.36 -16.79
N GLY A 169 -4.37 -16.16 -17.43
CA GLY A 169 -5.16 -17.20 -16.77
C GLY A 169 -4.36 -18.47 -16.47
N THR A 170 -5.08 -19.54 -16.15
CA THR A 170 -4.54 -20.87 -15.82
C THR A 170 -3.79 -21.52 -16.97
N THR A 171 -4.23 -21.26 -18.19
CA THR A 171 -3.61 -21.69 -19.44
C THR A 171 -3.34 -20.49 -20.34
N ASP A 172 -2.50 -20.64 -21.37
CA ASP A 172 -2.25 -19.57 -22.36
C ASP A 172 -3.52 -19.16 -23.15
N PHE A 173 -4.59 -19.96 -23.06
CA PHE A 173 -5.88 -19.72 -23.71
C PHE A 173 -6.93 -19.10 -22.78
N ASP A 174 -6.67 -19.06 -21.47
CA ASP A 174 -7.55 -18.43 -20.49
C ASP A 174 -7.12 -16.97 -20.29
N THR A 175 -7.97 -16.03 -20.67
CA THR A 175 -7.79 -14.62 -20.33
C THR A 175 -8.74 -14.23 -19.21
N ILE A 176 -8.24 -13.47 -18.24
CA ILE A 176 -9.07 -12.92 -17.17
C ILE A 176 -9.67 -11.62 -17.69
N ARG A 177 -11.00 -11.50 -17.63
CA ARG A 177 -11.72 -10.33 -18.11
C ARG A 177 -11.25 -9.07 -17.37
N ALA A 178 -11.16 -7.97 -18.10
CA ALA A 178 -10.90 -6.66 -17.55
C ALA A 178 -11.95 -6.26 -16.52
N ILE A 179 -11.52 -5.57 -15.46
CA ILE A 179 -12.40 -4.85 -14.52
C ILE A 179 -12.07 -3.35 -14.69
N PRO A 180 -12.79 -2.64 -15.59
CA PRO A 180 -12.42 -1.29 -15.99
C PRO A 180 -12.72 -0.22 -14.93
N GLU A 181 -13.64 -0.50 -14.01
CA GLU A 181 -14.13 0.44 -12.99
C GLU A 181 -13.83 -0.13 -11.59
N PRO A 182 -12.55 -0.09 -11.13
CA PRO A 182 -12.16 -0.60 -9.82
C PRO A 182 -12.65 0.26 -8.65
N GLU A 183 -13.06 1.51 -8.92
CA GLU A 183 -13.35 2.55 -7.94
C GLU A 183 -14.45 2.14 -6.97
N GLU A 184 -15.53 1.52 -7.46
CA GLU A 184 -16.65 1.07 -6.62
C GLU A 184 -16.18 0.07 -5.55
N THR A 185 -15.23 -0.80 -5.88
CA THR A 185 -14.68 -1.76 -4.91
C THR A 185 -13.76 -1.07 -3.91
N LEU A 186 -12.86 -0.21 -4.40
CA LEU A 186 -11.83 0.43 -3.58
C LEU A 186 -12.42 1.44 -2.59
N GLN A 187 -13.45 2.20 -2.98
CA GLN A 187 -14.11 3.17 -2.11
C GLN A 187 -14.77 2.56 -0.87
N ARG A 188 -15.05 1.24 -0.89
CA ARG A 188 -15.62 0.52 0.27
C ARG A 188 -14.70 0.51 1.48
N PHE A 189 -13.40 0.70 1.29
CA PHE A 189 -12.39 0.71 2.36
C PHE A 189 -12.30 2.06 3.10
N GLY A 190 -13.20 3.01 2.79
CA GLY A 190 -13.24 4.32 3.43
C GLY A 190 -12.04 5.18 3.07
N GLU A 191 -11.58 6.02 4.00
CA GLU A 191 -10.39 6.86 3.82
C GLU A 191 -9.12 5.99 3.81
N HIS A 192 -8.45 5.93 2.66
CA HIS A 192 -7.21 5.17 2.47
C HIS A 192 -6.33 5.83 1.39
N LEU A 193 -5.02 5.63 1.52
CA LEU A 193 -4.05 5.88 0.46
C LEU A 193 -4.05 4.68 -0.50
N LEU A 194 -4.30 4.89 -1.78
CA LEU A 194 -4.12 3.86 -2.79
C LEU A 194 -2.68 3.89 -3.33
N ASN A 195 -1.90 2.83 -3.09
CA ASN A 195 -0.59 2.63 -3.67
C ASN A 195 -0.69 1.75 -4.92
N THR A 196 -0.60 2.34 -6.10
CA THR A 196 -0.78 1.66 -7.39
C THR A 196 0.02 2.33 -8.50
N PRO A 197 0.45 1.59 -9.53
CA PRO A 197 0.98 2.18 -10.76
C PRO A 197 -0.10 2.77 -11.69
N ALA A 198 -1.39 2.47 -11.46
CA ALA A 198 -2.49 2.95 -12.31
C ALA A 198 -2.96 4.34 -11.90
N LEU A 199 -3.29 5.21 -12.87
CA LEU A 199 -3.98 6.46 -12.60
C LEU A 199 -5.50 6.18 -12.60
N VAL A 200 -6.09 6.18 -11.41
CA VAL A 200 -7.54 5.98 -11.17
C VAL A 200 -8.06 7.09 -10.27
N GLU A 201 -9.32 7.47 -10.43
CA GLU A 201 -9.95 8.61 -9.74
C GLU A 201 -10.28 8.28 -8.28
N MET A 202 -9.25 8.25 -7.44
CA MET A 202 -9.36 8.01 -6.00
C MET A 202 -8.99 9.25 -5.19
N PRO A 203 -9.62 9.49 -4.02
CA PRO A 203 -9.35 10.69 -3.23
C PRO A 203 -7.90 10.87 -2.76
N TRP A 204 -7.16 9.76 -2.59
CA TRP A 204 -5.77 9.77 -2.18
C TRP A 204 -4.98 8.64 -2.84
N ILE A 205 -3.98 8.99 -3.67
CA ILE A 205 -3.26 8.01 -4.50
C ILE A 205 -1.77 8.32 -4.67
N THR A 206 -0.94 7.29 -4.79
CA THR A 206 0.46 7.44 -5.20
C THR A 206 0.57 7.70 -6.70
N VAL A 207 1.40 8.66 -7.10
CA VAL A 207 1.68 8.95 -8.51
C VAL A 207 3.18 9.13 -8.71
N ASP A 208 3.76 8.46 -9.69
CA ASP A 208 5.07 8.86 -10.23
C ASP A 208 4.84 9.73 -11.49
N PRO A 209 4.92 11.07 -11.35
CA PRO A 209 4.58 11.97 -12.44
C PRO A 209 5.56 11.89 -13.62
N ARG A 210 6.76 11.33 -13.44
CA ARG A 210 7.77 11.19 -14.49
C ARG A 210 7.35 10.23 -15.60
N GLY A 211 6.49 9.27 -15.27
CA GLY A 211 5.94 8.28 -16.21
C GLY A 211 4.43 8.39 -16.43
N ALA A 212 3.76 9.33 -15.77
CA ALA A 212 2.31 9.51 -15.82
C ALA A 212 1.85 10.11 -17.14
N GLU A 213 0.65 9.72 -17.60
CA GLU A 213 -0.06 10.44 -18.64
C GLU A 213 -0.49 11.81 -18.10
N LYS A 214 0.00 12.89 -18.72
CA LYS A 214 -0.19 14.26 -18.23
C LYS A 214 -1.66 14.67 -18.14
N ASP A 215 -2.45 14.36 -19.17
CA ASP A 215 -3.87 14.70 -19.18
C ASP A 215 -4.65 13.95 -18.09
N ALA A 216 -4.29 12.70 -17.81
CA ALA A 216 -4.88 11.93 -16.72
C ALA A 216 -4.49 12.49 -15.34
N LEU A 217 -3.22 12.88 -15.16
CA LEU A 217 -2.76 13.51 -13.93
C LEU A 217 -3.43 14.87 -13.69
N ALA A 218 -3.56 15.70 -14.72
CA ALA A 218 -4.27 16.98 -14.62
C ALA A 218 -5.73 16.77 -14.20
N ARG A 219 -6.45 15.81 -14.80
CA ARG A 219 -7.82 15.45 -14.41
C ARG A 219 -7.95 15.01 -12.95
N LEU A 220 -6.98 14.23 -12.45
CA LEU A 220 -6.95 13.81 -11.03
C LEU A 220 -6.79 15.02 -10.10
N LEU A 221 -5.93 15.96 -10.47
CA LEU A 221 -5.68 17.14 -9.65
C LEU A 221 -6.89 18.09 -9.65
N ASP A 222 -7.50 18.29 -10.81
CA ASP A 222 -8.73 19.09 -10.96
C ASP A 222 -9.91 18.50 -10.15
N SER A 223 -9.91 17.19 -9.88
CA SER A 223 -10.93 16.54 -9.04
C SER A 223 -10.70 16.75 -7.54
N GLY A 224 -9.61 17.41 -7.14
CA GLY A 224 -9.22 17.61 -5.75
C GLY A 224 -8.55 16.38 -5.13
N THR A 225 -8.04 15.46 -5.96
CA THR A 225 -7.31 14.28 -5.47
C THR A 225 -6.04 14.70 -4.74
N ARG A 226 -5.87 14.20 -3.51
CA ARG A 226 -4.59 14.28 -2.80
C ARG A 226 -3.62 13.29 -3.41
N ILE A 227 -2.43 13.76 -3.81
CA ILE A 227 -1.43 12.89 -4.44
C ILE A 227 -0.22 12.70 -3.54
N ALA A 228 0.36 11.50 -3.58
CA ALA A 228 1.67 11.23 -3.01
C ALA A 228 2.67 11.01 -4.13
N ILE A 229 3.74 11.81 -4.19
CA ILE A 229 4.77 11.74 -5.23
C ILE A 229 6.09 11.19 -4.68
N PRO A 230 6.94 10.55 -5.51
CA PRO A 230 8.24 10.10 -5.05
C PRO A 230 9.16 11.30 -4.80
N THR A 231 10.20 11.07 -3.99
CA THR A 231 11.33 12.01 -3.89
C THR A 231 11.88 12.35 -5.27
N MET A 232 12.05 13.64 -5.54
CA MET A 232 12.61 14.15 -6.79
C MET A 232 13.45 15.40 -6.53
N GLN A 233 14.23 15.80 -7.53
CA GLN A 233 15.01 17.03 -7.43
C GLN A 233 14.07 18.24 -7.48
N PRO A 234 14.30 19.31 -6.69
CA PRO A 234 13.41 20.47 -6.65
C PRO A 234 13.12 21.06 -8.04
N ARG A 235 14.14 21.15 -8.91
CA ARG A 235 13.97 21.64 -10.28
C ARG A 235 13.02 20.77 -11.12
N GLU A 236 13.03 19.46 -10.92
CA GLU A 236 12.14 18.53 -11.62
C GLU A 236 10.69 18.73 -11.17
N LEU A 237 10.49 18.92 -9.86
CA LEU A 237 9.20 19.21 -9.25
C LEU A 237 8.59 20.53 -9.76
N PHE A 238 9.37 21.60 -9.80
CA PHE A 238 8.91 22.89 -10.31
C PHE A 238 8.55 22.83 -11.79
N ASN A 239 9.39 22.19 -12.62
CA ASN A 239 9.08 22.04 -14.04
C ASN A 239 7.77 21.26 -14.24
N LEU A 240 7.50 20.27 -13.39
CA LEU A 240 6.28 19.47 -13.43
C LEU A 240 5.06 20.32 -13.08
N PHE A 241 5.12 21.11 -12.00
CA PHE A 241 4.01 21.99 -11.61
C PHE A 241 3.73 23.07 -12.65
N ASP A 242 4.78 23.69 -13.20
CA ASP A 242 4.66 24.67 -14.28
C ASP A 242 4.01 24.05 -15.53
N GLU A 243 4.43 22.85 -15.91
CA GLU A 243 3.91 22.16 -17.09
C GLU A 243 2.44 21.75 -16.93
N LEU A 244 2.05 21.30 -15.74
CA LEU A 244 0.69 20.90 -15.43
C LEU A 244 -0.20 22.08 -14.99
N GLN A 245 0.36 23.30 -14.91
CA GLN A 245 -0.31 24.50 -14.42
C GLN A 245 -0.94 24.32 -13.03
N ILE A 246 -0.26 23.56 -12.17
CA ILE A 246 -0.71 23.25 -10.82
C ILE A 246 -0.29 24.40 -9.91
N ASP A 247 -1.21 24.90 -9.10
CA ASP A 247 -0.84 25.70 -7.93
C ASP A 247 -0.49 24.74 -6.77
N PRO A 248 0.78 24.60 -6.40
CA PRO A 248 1.15 23.72 -5.31
C PRO A 248 0.55 24.19 -3.98
N ALA A 249 0.19 25.48 -3.81
CA ALA A 249 -0.41 26.02 -2.59
C ALA A 249 -1.84 25.51 -2.37
N GLU A 250 -2.55 25.19 -3.45
CA GLU A 250 -3.92 24.68 -3.41
C GLU A 250 -3.96 23.14 -3.48
N THR A 251 -2.82 22.48 -3.73
CA THR A 251 -2.74 21.04 -3.93
C THR A 251 -2.19 20.32 -2.71
N GLN A 252 -2.93 19.35 -2.18
CA GLN A 252 -2.45 18.50 -1.10
C GLN A 252 -1.46 17.45 -1.65
N ILE A 253 -0.16 17.67 -1.39
CA ILE A 253 0.92 16.83 -1.91
C ILE A 253 1.68 16.17 -0.75
N ASP A 254 1.64 14.84 -0.71
CA ASP A 254 2.53 14.04 0.12
C ASP A 254 3.80 13.63 -0.63
N VAL A 255 4.83 13.25 0.12
CA VAL A 255 6.06 12.68 -0.44
C VAL A 255 6.26 11.26 0.07
N TYR A 256 6.25 10.27 -0.83
CA TYR A 256 6.59 8.92 -0.46
C TYR A 256 8.05 8.59 -0.75
N ALA A 257 8.66 7.82 0.15
CA ALA A 257 10.00 7.31 -0.02
C ALA A 257 9.99 5.92 -0.67
N SER A 258 10.74 5.79 -1.77
CA SER A 258 10.95 4.52 -2.45
C SER A 258 11.76 3.54 -1.58
N PRO A 259 11.50 2.23 -1.66
CA PRO A 259 12.34 1.22 -1.02
C PRO A 259 13.78 1.25 -1.52
N ALA A 260 14.71 0.79 -0.70
CA ALA A 260 16.13 0.63 -1.05
C ALA A 260 16.62 -0.78 -0.74
N GLU A 261 17.76 -1.17 -1.33
CA GLU A 261 18.37 -2.49 -1.13
C GLU A 261 18.98 -2.68 0.28
N THR A 262 19.21 -1.60 1.03
CA THR A 262 19.81 -1.65 2.37
C THR A 262 19.06 -0.74 3.33
N LEU A 263 19.07 -1.06 4.63
CA LEU A 263 18.40 -0.24 5.65
C LEU A 263 18.97 1.19 5.70
N VAL A 264 20.28 1.35 5.50
CA VAL A 264 20.92 2.67 5.39
C VAL A 264 20.41 3.43 4.16
N GLY A 265 20.20 2.75 3.04
CA GLY A 265 19.57 3.34 1.86
C GLY A 265 18.12 3.77 2.14
N THR A 266 17.35 2.94 2.84
CA THR A 266 15.96 3.27 3.23
C THR A 266 15.91 4.50 4.13
N ALA A 267 16.77 4.57 5.15
CA ALA A 267 16.88 5.73 6.03
C ALA A 267 17.17 7.02 5.24
N LYS A 268 18.10 6.97 4.27
CA LYS A 268 18.38 8.10 3.39
C LYS A 268 17.18 8.51 2.53
N ASN A 269 16.42 7.55 2.02
CA ASN A 269 15.23 7.85 1.24
C ASN A 269 14.12 8.47 2.10
N TYR A 270 13.96 8.04 3.36
CA TYR A 270 13.00 8.63 4.30
C TYR A 270 13.39 10.05 4.65
N PHE A 271 14.67 10.26 4.96
CA PHE A 271 15.23 11.59 5.20
C PHE A 271 14.98 12.53 4.01
N ALA A 272 15.27 12.09 2.78
CA ALA A 272 15.04 12.88 1.57
C ALA A 272 13.55 13.19 1.34
N ALA A 273 12.66 12.25 1.65
CA ALA A 273 11.22 12.47 1.55
C ALA A 273 10.73 13.51 2.57
N ARG A 274 11.25 13.45 3.80
CA ARG A 274 10.97 14.45 4.83
C ARG A 274 11.46 15.83 4.42
N GLU A 275 12.72 15.96 4.00
CA GLU A 275 13.28 17.26 3.58
C GLU A 275 12.48 17.86 2.42
N MET A 276 12.17 17.08 1.38
CA MET A 276 11.38 17.56 0.25
C MET A 276 9.97 18.00 0.67
N HIS A 277 9.33 17.28 1.59
CA HIS A 277 8.02 17.66 2.11
C HIS A 277 8.08 18.94 2.95
N GLU A 278 9.13 19.12 3.75
CA GLU A 278 9.37 20.36 4.50
C GLU A 278 9.58 21.56 3.55
N GLU A 279 10.36 21.39 2.48
CA GLU A 279 10.55 22.41 1.44
C GLU A 279 9.22 22.79 0.76
N LEU A 280 8.43 21.79 0.37
CA LEU A 280 7.08 21.98 -0.17
C LEU A 280 6.17 22.72 0.80
N THR A 281 6.35 22.59 2.11
CA THR A 281 5.50 23.27 3.10
C THR A 281 5.97 24.72 3.37
N VAL A 282 7.25 25.04 3.11
CA VAL A 282 7.84 26.37 3.35
C VAL A 282 7.68 27.30 2.15
N GLU A 283 7.64 26.74 0.93
CA GLU A 283 7.46 27.50 -0.32
C GLU A 283 6.00 27.81 -0.66
N LEU A 284 5.04 27.28 0.13
CA LEU A 284 3.60 27.47 0.03
C LEU A 284 3.06 28.39 1.14
#